data_AF-A0A424JI53-F1
#
_entry.id   AF-A0A424JI53-F1
#
_cell.length_a   1.000
_cell.length_b   1.000
_cell.length_c   1.000
_cell.angle_alpha   90.00
_cell.angle_beta   90.00
_cell.angle_gamma   90.00
#
_symmetry.space_group_name_H-M   'P 1'
#
loop_
_entity.id
_entity.type
_entity.pdbx_description
1 polymer ?
#
loop_
_entity_poly.entity_id
_entity_poly.type
_entity_poly.pdbx_seq_one_letter_code
_entity_poly.pdbx_strand_id
1 'polypeptide(L)' 'MEVKHLTVQDLAGLVSIIDVVSQRGAFRGEELAGVGQMRERLVAEVQEQGQDLPQPAPAEPAEAPAEDSE' A
#
# COMPACT_ATOMS: atom_id res chain seq x y z
N MET A 1 12.02 -3.02 28.12
CA MET A 1 11.29 -2.56 26.93
C MET A 1 10.75 -3.80 26.25
N GLU A 2 9.43 -4.00 26.25
CA GLU A 2 8.81 -5.10 25.51
C GLU A 2 8.98 -4.81 24.02
N VAL A 3 9.65 -5.71 23.30
CA VAL A 3 9.78 -5.62 21.84
C VAL A 3 8.47 -6.15 21.26
N LYS A 4 7.67 -5.26 20.68
CA LYS A 4 6.44 -5.65 20.00
C LYS A 4 6.83 -6.28 18.66
N HIS A 5 6.61 -7.57 18.51
CA HIS A 5 6.91 -8.29 17.27
C HIS A 5 5.88 -7.89 16.21
N LEU A 6 6.38 -7.54 15.02
CA LEU A 6 5.56 -7.43 13.83
C LEU A 6 5.06 -8.82 13.43
N THR A 7 3.77 -8.92 13.12
CA THR A 7 3.15 -10.14 12.63
C THR A 7 3.09 -10.12 11.10
N VAL A 8 2.85 -11.30 10.49
CA VAL A 8 2.66 -11.40 9.03
C VAL A 8 1.45 -10.59 8.56
N GLN A 9 0.42 -10.51 9.40
CA GLN A 9 -0.77 -9.71 9.12
C GLN A 9 -0.44 -8.21 9.04
N ASP A 10 0.50 -7.72 9.84
CA ASP A 10 0.99 -6.35 9.74
C ASP A 10 1.70 -6.10 8.41
N LEU A 11 2.52 -7.06 7.94
CA LEU A 11 3.19 -6.98 6.63
C LEU A 11 2.17 -6.96 5.47
N ALA A 12 1.15 -7.80 5.55
CA ALA A 12 0.09 -7.84 4.56
C ALA A 12 -0.72 -6.53 4.55
N GLY A 13 -0.95 -5.94 5.73
CA GLY A 13 -1.54 -4.60 5.88
C GLY A 13 -0.68 -3.51 5.24
N LEU A 14 0.65 -3.57 5.40
CA LEU A 14 1.57 -2.61 4.77
C LEU A 14 1.52 -2.68 3.24
N VAL A 15 1.44 -3.88 2.65
CA VAL A 15 1.25 -4.03 1.19
C VAL A 15 -0.02 -3.35 0.73
N SER A 16 -1.13 -3.59 1.43
CA SER A 16 -2.43 -2.98 1.10
C SER A 16 -2.39 -1.45 1.20
N ILE A 17 -1.74 -0.90 2.23
CA ILE A 17 -1.56 0.56 2.37
C ILE A 17 -0.75 1.12 1.21
N ILE A 18 0.39 0.50 0.87
CA ILE A 18 1.24 0.92 -0.25
C ILE A 18 0.42 0.95 -1.54
N ASP A 19 -0.40 -0.06 -1.79
CA ASP A 19 -1.27 -0.13 -2.98
C ASP A 19 -2.25 1.04 -3.03
N VAL A 20 -2.96 1.30 -1.93
CA VAL A 20 -3.94 2.40 -1.86
C VAL A 20 -3.28 3.76 -2.09
N VAL A 21 -2.15 4.05 -1.45
CA VAL A 21 -1.50 5.36 -1.58
C VAL A 21 -0.81 5.52 -2.94
N SER A 22 -0.33 4.43 -3.55
CA SER A 22 0.26 4.44 -4.89
C SER A 22 -0.80 4.72 -5.94
N GLN A 23 -1.98 4.10 -5.83
CA GLN A 23 -3.12 4.38 -6.71
C GLN A 23 -3.62 5.83 -6.59
N ARG A 24 -3.53 6.42 -5.39
CA ARG A 24 -3.88 7.82 -5.13
C ARG A 24 -2.81 8.83 -5.57
N GLY A 25 -1.68 8.37 -6.11
CA GLY A 25 -0.60 9.26 -6.55
C GLY A 25 0.12 9.99 -5.40
N ALA A 26 0.15 9.40 -4.20
CA ALA A 26 0.82 10.02 -3.04
C ALA A 26 2.36 10.02 -3.18
N PHE A 27 2.92 9.20 -4.06
CA PHE A 27 4.35 9.12 -4.35
C PHE A 27 4.68 9.78 -5.69
N ARG A 28 5.85 10.41 -5.77
CA ARG A 28 6.39 10.92 -7.03
C ARG A 28 6.92 9.78 -7.89
N GLY A 29 6.98 9.99 -9.20
CA GLY A 29 7.46 8.99 -10.15
C GLY A 29 8.86 8.46 -9.83
N GLU A 30 9.75 9.32 -9.33
CA GLU A 30 11.11 8.97 -8.92
C GLU A 30 11.14 8.02 -7.71
N GLU A 31 10.13 8.07 -6.84
CA GLU A 31 10.03 7.26 -5.62
C GLU A 31 9.37 5.89 -5.87
N LEU A 32 8.52 5.79 -6.90
CA LEU A 32 7.75 4.57 -7.21
C LEU A 32 8.63 3.34 -7.44
N ALA A 33 9.84 3.51 -7.99
CA ALA A 33 10.77 2.40 -8.16
C ALA A 33 11.19 1.79 -6.80
N GLY A 34 11.53 2.65 -5.83
CA GLY A 34 11.90 2.21 -4.48
C GLY A 34 10.72 1.64 -3.70
N VAL A 35 9.55 2.28 -3.80
CA VAL A 35 8.31 1.82 -3.17
C VAL A 35 7.88 0.47 -3.73
N GLY A 36 7.92 0.29 -5.05
CA GLY A 36 7.60 -0.97 -5.72
C GLY A 36 8.50 -2.12 -5.25
N GLN A 37 9.81 -1.90 -5.16
CA GLN A 37 10.74 -2.90 -4.63
C GLN A 37 10.48 -3.26 -3.16
N MET A 38 10.05 -2.30 -2.33
CA MET A 38 9.68 -2.58 -0.94
C MET A 38 8.41 -3.42 -0.87
N ARG A 39 7.40 -3.06 -1.68
CA ARG A 39 6.15 -3.81 -1.82
C ARG A 39 6.41 -5.26 -2.24
N GLU A 40 7.23 -5.49 -3.25
CA GLU A 40 7.56 -6.84 -3.74
C GLU A 40 8.18 -7.72 -2.64
N ARG A 41 9.09 -7.16 -1.84
CA ARG A 41 9.70 -7.89 -0.72
C ARG A 41 8.70 -8.25 0.36
N LEU A 42 7.80 -7.33 0.70
CA LEU A 42 6.72 -7.59 1.67
C LEU A 42 5.75 -8.66 1.16
N VAL A 43 5.41 -8.62 -0.13
CA VAL A 43 4.56 -9.62 -0.78
C VAL A 43 5.22 -11.00 -0.74
N ALA A 44 6.51 -11.08 -1.06
CA ALA A 44 7.25 -12.34 -1.03
C ALA A 44 7.26 -12.96 0.38
N GLU A 45 7.50 -12.15 1.41
CA GLU A 45 7.49 -12.58 2.81
C GLU A 45 6.11 -13.09 3.24
N VAL A 46 5.04 -12.37 2.89
CA VAL A 46 3.67 -12.77 3.22
C VAL A 46 3.30 -14.10 2.55
N GLN A 47 3.70 -14.28 1.29
CA GLN A 47 3.48 -15.53 0.55
C GLN A 47 4.29 -16.70 1.12
N GLU A 48 5.55 -16.48 1.48
CA GLU A 48 6.41 -17.51 2.08
C GLU A 48 5.82 -18.03 3.41
N GLN A 49 5.17 -17.14 4.17
CA GLN A 49 4.50 -17.48 5.42
C GLN A 49 3.06 -18.00 5.22
N GLY A 50 2.60 -18.21 3.98
CA GLY A 50 1.31 -18.82 3.66
C GLY A 50 0.09 -17.99 4.03
N GLN A 51 0.24 -16.67 4.13
CA GLN A 51 -0.85 -15.74 4.40
C GLN A 51 -1.31 -15.07 3.11
N ASP A 52 -2.62 -14.86 2.98
CA ASP A 52 -3.17 -14.13 1.85
C ASP A 52 -3.00 -12.62 2.03
N LEU A 53 -2.78 -11.93 0.90
CA LEU A 53 -2.77 -10.47 0.90
C LEU A 53 -4.21 -9.95 0.99
N PRO A 54 -4.49 -8.94 1.84
CA PRO A 54 -5.76 -8.25 1.84
C PRO A 54 -6.00 -7.64 0.47
N GLN A 55 -7.14 -7.96 -0.14
CA GLN A 55 -7.56 -7.31 -1.37
C GLN A 55 -7.76 -5.81 -1.08
N PRO A 56 -7.10 -4.89 -1.79
CA PRO A 56 -7.33 -3.46 -1.60
C PRO A 56 -8.81 -3.16 -1.83
N ALA A 57 -9.43 -2.48 -0.87
CA ALA A 57 -10.80 -2.01 -1.00
C ALA A 57 -10.90 -1.10 -2.23
N PRO A 58 -11.99 -1.18 -3.03
CA PRO A 58 -12.18 -0.31 -4.18
C PRO A 58 -11.98 1.14 -3.76
N ALA A 59 -11.06 1.84 -4.40
CA ALA A 59 -10.88 3.27 -4.18
C ALA A 59 -12.18 3.98 -4.57
N GLU A 60 -12.86 4.61 -3.61
CA GLU A 60 -13.89 5.59 -3.93
C GLU A 60 -13.24 6.68 -4.79
N PRO A 61 -13.80 7.02 -5.95
CA PRO A 61 -13.24 8.06 -6.80
C PRO A 61 -13.21 9.36 -5.98
N ALA A 62 -12.01 9.92 -5.82
CA ALA A 62 -11.86 11.25 -5.28
C ALA A 62 -12.64 12.20 -6.20
N GLU A 63 -13.67 12.86 -5.64
CA GLU A 63 -14.40 13.92 -6.32
C GLU A 63 -13.38 14.91 -6.91
N ALA A 64 -13.40 15.03 -8.24
CA ALA A 64 -12.63 16.04 -8.96
C ALA A 64 -12.97 17.42 -8.37
N PRO A 65 -11.99 18.31 -8.16
CA PRO A 65 -12.29 19.63 -7.66
C PRO A 65 -13.23 20.29 -8.66
N ALA A 66 -14.40 20.71 -8.18
CA ALA A 66 -15.33 21.50 -8.97
C ALA A 66 -14.57 22.70 -9.55
N GLU A 67 -14.40 22.71 -10.87
CA GLU A 67 -14.01 23.90 -11.61
C GLU A 67 -15.14 24.91 -11.42
N ASP A 68 -14.98 25.81 -10.44
CA ASP A 68 -15.76 27.03 -10.33
C ASP A 68 -15.29 27.96 -11.44
N SER A 69 -15.86 27.75 -12.63
CA SER A 69 -15.92 28.75 -13.69
C SER A 69 -17.22 29.53 -13.51
N GLU A 70 -17.17 30.73 -12.90
CA GLU A 70 -17.66 32.01 -13.45
C GLU A 70 -17.45 33.21 -12.51
#